data_AF-A0A705S4K2-F1
#
_entry.id   AF-A0A705S4K2-F1
#
_cell.length_a   1.000
_cell.length_b   1.000
_cell.length_c   1.000
_cell.angle_alpha   90.00
_cell.angle_beta   90.00
_cell.angle_gamma   90.00
#
_symmetry.space_group_name_H-M   'P 1'
#
loop_
_entity.id
_entity.type
_entity.pdbx_description
1 polymer ?
#
loop_
_entity_poly.entity_id
_entity_poly.type
_entity_poly.pdbx_seq_one_letter_code
_entity_poly.pdbx_strand_id
1 'polypeptide(L)'
;MAKKVSKFFRIGVEGDTCDGRVISAQDIQEMAETFDPRVYGCRINLEHLRGVLPDGIFKRYGDVVELKAEKIDDDSALKGKWALFAKITPTDDLIAMNKAAQKVYTSMEIQPNFANTGKCYLVGLAVTDDPASLGTEYLEFCRTAKHNPLNRFKLSPENLISVATPVELEFEDLPETVFTALTEKVKSIFGRKQASDDARLNDVHEAVTAVAEHVQEKLSATEQRLAEMETAFSALKQEVTDRADETSQAFTRLKNSLDHTESLTQQRRSKATGGGGDALMTNC
;
A
#
# COMPACT_ATOMS: atom_id res chain seq x y z
N MET A 1 -17.10 2.85 -2.19
CA MET A 1 -16.86 4.02 -3.07
C MET A 1 -15.88 3.59 -4.14
N ALA A 2 -16.02 4.10 -5.38
CA ALA A 2 -15.10 3.78 -6.47
C ALA A 2 -13.67 4.18 -6.08
N LYS A 3 -12.71 3.29 -6.34
CA LYS A 3 -11.30 3.49 -6.01
C LYS A 3 -10.75 4.54 -6.98
N LYS A 4 -10.52 5.78 -6.52
CA LYS A 4 -9.97 6.87 -7.34
C LYS A 4 -8.50 6.62 -7.58
N VAL A 5 -8.06 6.65 -8.83
CA VAL A 5 -6.65 6.50 -9.20
C VAL A 5 -6.19 7.77 -9.90
N SER A 6 -5.11 8.37 -9.41
CA SER A 6 -4.54 9.59 -10.01
C SER A 6 -3.95 9.30 -11.40
N LYS A 7 -3.64 10.33 -12.20
CA LYS A 7 -2.63 10.18 -13.25
C LYS A 7 -1.23 10.10 -12.66
N PHE A 8 -0.23 9.86 -13.51
CA PHE A 8 1.16 10.00 -13.14
C PHE A 8 1.51 11.45 -12.84
N PHE A 9 2.17 11.67 -11.71
CA PHE A 9 2.75 12.96 -11.32
C PHE A 9 4.12 12.72 -10.72
N ARG A 10 4.98 13.74 -10.77
CA ARG A 10 6.38 13.66 -10.37
C ARG A 10 6.51 13.64 -8.85
N ILE A 11 7.13 12.59 -8.32
CA ILE A 11 7.36 12.39 -6.87
C ILE A 11 8.82 12.59 -6.46
N GLY A 12 9.72 12.78 -7.42
CA GLY A 12 11.10 13.16 -7.14
C GLY A 12 11.99 13.15 -8.37
N VAL A 13 13.18 13.73 -8.23
CA VAL A 13 14.17 13.93 -9.29
C VAL A 13 15.55 13.55 -8.78
N GLU A 14 16.42 13.07 -9.67
CA GLU A 14 17.82 12.79 -9.35
C GLU A 14 18.61 14.04 -8.90
N GLY A 15 19.59 13.81 -8.04
CA GLY A 15 20.49 14.80 -7.47
C GLY A 15 20.41 14.85 -5.95
N ASP A 16 20.94 15.96 -5.41
CA ASP A 16 20.97 16.21 -3.97
C ASP A 16 19.56 16.45 -3.42
N THR A 17 19.27 15.91 -2.24
CA THR A 17 18.03 16.13 -1.50
C THR A 17 18.21 17.15 -0.39
N CYS A 18 17.12 17.73 0.10
CA CYS A 18 17.16 18.71 1.19
C CYS A 18 17.73 18.16 2.51
N ASP A 19 17.72 16.84 2.68
CA ASP A 19 18.23 16.14 3.87
C ASP A 19 19.67 15.59 3.68
N GLY A 20 20.35 15.96 2.60
CA GLY A 20 21.77 15.66 2.38
C GLY A 20 22.07 14.29 1.78
N ARG A 21 21.05 13.59 1.27
CA ARG A 21 21.23 12.37 0.48
C ARG A 21 21.39 12.73 -1.00
N VAL A 22 21.88 11.76 -1.78
CA VAL A 22 21.97 11.86 -3.24
C VAL A 22 21.14 10.74 -3.83
N ILE A 23 20.20 11.10 -4.71
CA ILE A 23 19.44 10.15 -5.51
C ILE A 23 20.08 10.11 -6.89
N SER A 24 20.61 8.96 -7.27
CA SER A 24 21.22 8.78 -8.59
C SER A 24 20.17 8.52 -9.68
N ALA A 25 20.57 8.73 -10.94
CA ALA A 25 19.80 8.29 -12.12
C ALA A 25 19.37 6.83 -12.01
N GLN A 26 20.31 5.99 -11.59
CA GLN A 26 20.13 4.56 -11.47
C GLN A 26 19.08 4.23 -10.40
N ASP A 27 19.08 4.93 -9.26
CA ASP A 27 18.08 4.72 -8.21
C ASP A 27 16.66 4.97 -8.74
N ILE A 28 16.47 6.04 -9.52
CA ILE A 28 15.17 6.38 -10.14
C ILE A 28 14.72 5.28 -11.10
N GLN A 29 15.63 4.83 -11.96
CA GLN A 29 15.34 3.79 -12.96
C GLN A 29 15.03 2.43 -12.31
N GLU A 30 15.83 2.03 -11.33
CA GLU A 30 15.65 0.78 -10.59
C GLU A 30 14.34 0.77 -9.82
N MET A 31 13.99 1.88 -9.17
CA MET A 31 12.70 2.01 -8.49
C MET A 31 11.54 1.81 -9.46
N ALA A 32 11.57 2.42 -10.65
CA ALA A 32 10.51 2.25 -11.63
C ALA A 32 10.47 0.84 -12.23
N GLU A 33 11.63 0.25 -12.56
CA GLU A 33 11.74 -1.07 -13.19
C GLU A 33 11.27 -2.19 -12.27
N THR A 34 11.61 -2.10 -10.98
CA THR A 34 11.38 -3.19 -10.02
C THR A 34 10.08 -3.08 -9.26
N PHE A 35 9.36 -1.96 -9.36
CA PHE A 35 8.17 -1.72 -8.57
C PHE A 35 7.06 -2.71 -8.86
N ASP A 36 6.67 -3.48 -7.84
CA ASP A 36 5.52 -4.35 -7.89
C ASP A 36 4.80 -4.31 -6.54
N PRO A 37 3.58 -3.73 -6.47
CA PRO A 37 2.84 -3.66 -5.21
C PRO A 37 2.49 -5.04 -4.63
N ARG A 38 2.61 -6.12 -5.42
CA ARG A 38 2.48 -7.52 -4.96
C ARG A 38 3.72 -8.02 -4.23
N VAL A 39 4.90 -7.50 -4.57
CA VAL A 39 6.17 -7.82 -3.89
C VAL A 39 6.25 -7.03 -2.59
N TYR A 40 6.03 -5.71 -2.66
CA TYR A 40 5.95 -4.86 -1.48
C TYR A 40 5.06 -3.65 -1.73
N GLY A 41 4.02 -3.53 -0.89
CA GLY A 41 3.05 -2.44 -0.98
C GLY A 41 3.64 -1.11 -0.48
N CYS A 42 3.69 -0.12 -1.37
CA CYS A 42 4.09 1.25 -1.02
C CYS A 42 2.87 2.06 -0.55
N ARG A 43 2.66 2.08 0.78
CA ARG A 43 1.57 2.84 1.43
C ARG A 43 1.94 4.32 1.56
N ILE A 44 0.91 5.18 1.57
CA ILE A 44 1.06 6.63 1.78
C ILE A 44 1.02 6.99 3.27
N ASN A 45 2.06 7.66 3.77
CA ASN A 45 2.21 8.12 5.16
C ASN A 45 1.96 9.61 5.28
N LEU A 46 1.63 10.06 6.49
CA LEU A 46 1.66 11.47 6.83
C LEU A 46 3.02 11.78 7.47
N GLU A 47 3.80 12.71 6.91
CA GLU A 47 5.09 13.16 7.46
C GLU A 47 6.09 12.04 7.78
N HIS A 48 6.14 10.98 6.96
CA HIS A 48 6.96 9.79 7.19
C HIS A 48 6.65 9.01 8.49
N LEU A 49 5.58 9.37 9.19
CA LEU A 49 5.15 8.72 10.42
C LEU A 49 4.21 7.55 10.10
N ARG A 50 4.49 6.41 10.74
CA ARG A 50 3.73 5.16 10.58
C ARG A 50 2.86 4.94 11.81
N GLY A 51 1.55 5.13 11.65
CA GLY A 51 0.58 4.74 12.67
C GLY A 51 0.65 3.24 12.95
N VAL A 52 0.67 2.88 14.23
CA VAL A 52 0.59 1.49 14.70
C VAL A 52 -0.86 1.03 14.81
N LEU A 53 -1.76 1.97 15.10
CA LEU A 53 -3.19 1.74 15.18
C LEU A 53 -3.82 1.82 13.77
N PRO A 54 -4.93 1.09 13.54
CA PRO A 54 -5.65 1.12 12.26
C PRO A 54 -6.31 2.48 12.00
N ASP A 55 -6.51 3.29 13.03
CA ASP A 55 -7.13 4.60 13.02
C ASP A 55 -6.20 5.69 13.58
N GLY A 56 -6.69 6.94 13.57
CA GLY A 56 -5.96 8.13 14.02
C GLY A 56 -5.33 8.95 12.90
N ILE A 57 -4.56 9.97 13.29
CA ILE A 57 -4.01 10.99 12.38
C ILE A 57 -2.85 10.43 11.53
N PHE A 58 -2.12 9.41 12.02
CA PHE A 58 -1.00 8.79 11.31
C PHE A 58 -1.39 7.48 10.59
N LYS A 59 -2.68 7.29 10.30
CA LYS A 59 -3.14 6.18 9.46
C LYS A 59 -2.60 6.31 8.03
N ARG A 60 -2.73 5.24 7.24
CA ARG A 60 -2.31 5.27 5.84
C ARG A 60 -3.31 6.04 4.99
N TYR A 61 -2.79 6.92 4.13
CA TYR A 61 -3.55 7.87 3.32
C TYR A 61 -3.74 7.44 1.87
N GLY A 62 -3.37 6.19 1.55
CA GLY A 62 -3.51 5.62 0.22
C GLY A 62 -2.39 4.65 -0.11
N ASP A 63 -2.28 4.35 -1.39
CA ASP A 63 -1.32 3.39 -1.95
C ASP A 63 -0.72 3.94 -3.24
N VAL A 64 0.56 3.66 -3.49
CA VAL A 64 1.16 3.80 -4.82
C VAL A 64 0.79 2.57 -5.65
N VAL A 65 0.29 2.80 -6.85
CA VAL A 65 -0.22 1.79 -7.78
C VAL A 65 0.85 1.43 -8.81
N GLU A 66 1.55 2.43 -9.34
CA GLU A 66 2.47 2.26 -10.46
C GLU A 66 3.54 3.35 -10.41
N LEU A 67 4.74 3.02 -10.88
CA LEU A 67 5.85 3.95 -11.04
C LEU A 67 6.33 3.98 -12.48
N LYS A 68 6.82 5.13 -12.92
CA LYS A 68 7.55 5.26 -14.19
C LYS A 68 8.72 6.22 -14.02
N ALA A 69 9.80 5.97 -14.75
CA ALA A 69 10.97 6.84 -14.79
C ALA A 69 11.08 7.50 -16.18
N GLU A 70 11.16 8.82 -16.21
CA GLU A 70 11.29 9.59 -17.45
C GLU A 70 12.29 10.74 -17.25
N LYS A 71 12.93 11.17 -18.34
CA LYS A 71 13.73 12.39 -18.31
C LYS A 71 12.82 13.61 -18.38
N ILE A 72 13.15 14.62 -17.59
CA ILE A 72 12.43 15.88 -17.60
C ILE A 72 12.76 16.64 -18.88
N ASP A 73 11.73 16.97 -19.65
CA ASP A 73 11.82 17.81 -20.84
C ASP A 73 10.91 19.04 -20.68
N ASP A 74 11.19 19.82 -19.64
CA ASP A 74 10.57 21.12 -19.39
C ASP A 74 11.62 22.25 -19.45
N ASP A 75 11.20 23.49 -19.27
CA ASP A 75 12.10 24.65 -19.27
C ASP A 75 12.65 24.98 -17.87
N SER A 76 12.55 24.03 -16.93
CA SER A 76 13.08 24.21 -15.57
C SER A 76 14.57 23.94 -15.49
N ALA A 77 15.17 24.30 -14.35
CA ALA A 77 16.54 23.94 -14.02
C ALA A 77 16.77 22.41 -13.90
N LEU A 78 15.71 21.61 -13.97
CA LEU A 78 15.75 20.15 -13.90
C LEU A 78 15.72 19.49 -15.28
N LYS A 79 15.69 20.26 -16.38
CA LYS A 79 15.72 19.73 -17.74
C LYS A 79 16.87 18.74 -17.94
N GLY A 80 16.56 17.58 -18.51
CA GLY A 80 17.49 16.50 -18.80
C GLY A 80 17.74 15.53 -17.64
N LYS A 81 17.28 15.87 -16.42
CA LYS A 81 17.39 14.99 -15.25
C LYS A 81 16.36 13.86 -15.27
N TRP A 82 16.71 12.72 -14.68
CA TRP A 82 15.76 11.64 -14.41
C TRP A 82 14.78 12.00 -13.29
N ALA A 83 13.51 11.73 -13.53
CA ALA A 83 12.41 11.91 -12.60
C ALA A 83 11.62 10.62 -12.42
N LEU A 84 11.19 10.39 -11.17
CA LEU A 84 10.25 9.33 -10.84
C LEU A 84 8.84 9.91 -10.80
N PHE A 85 7.92 9.27 -11.51
CA PHE A 85 6.51 9.58 -11.48
C PHE A 85 5.73 8.43 -10.86
N ALA A 86 4.68 8.75 -10.13
CA ALA A 86 3.84 7.77 -9.47
C ALA A 86 2.36 7.95 -9.82
N LYS A 87 1.66 6.83 -9.87
CA LYS A 87 0.20 6.74 -9.87
C LYS A 87 -0.25 6.31 -8.48
N ILE A 88 -1.20 7.01 -7.87
CA ILE A 88 -1.65 6.71 -6.50
C ILE A 88 -3.15 6.47 -6.41
N THR A 89 -3.55 5.69 -5.42
CA THR A 89 -4.92 5.65 -4.91
C THR A 89 -4.98 6.38 -3.56
N PRO A 90 -5.42 7.65 -3.52
CA PRO A 90 -5.56 8.37 -2.26
C PRO A 90 -6.84 7.94 -1.52
N THR A 91 -6.83 8.05 -0.19
CA THR A 91 -8.06 7.98 0.62
C THR A 91 -8.86 9.28 0.51
N ASP A 92 -10.15 9.24 0.85
CA ASP A 92 -10.97 10.46 0.87
C ASP A 92 -10.43 11.52 1.85
N ASP A 93 -9.79 11.10 2.94
CA ASP A 93 -9.14 12.02 3.88
C ASP A 93 -7.93 12.72 3.27
N LEU A 94 -7.14 12.01 2.46
CA LEU A 94 -6.02 12.64 1.74
C LEU A 94 -6.54 13.66 0.73
N ILE A 95 -7.60 13.30 0.00
CA ILE A 95 -8.26 14.21 -0.93
C ILE A 95 -8.77 15.45 -0.17
N ALA A 96 -9.42 15.27 0.97
CA ALA A 96 -9.94 16.37 1.77
C ALA A 96 -8.82 17.28 2.32
N MET A 97 -7.74 16.69 2.83
CA MET A 97 -6.56 17.40 3.34
C MET A 97 -5.91 18.23 2.24
N ASN A 98 -5.74 17.65 1.06
CA ASN A 98 -5.18 18.35 -0.06
C ASN A 98 -6.09 19.49 -0.57
N LYS A 99 -7.41 19.26 -0.61
CA LYS A 99 -8.37 20.32 -0.96
C LYS A 99 -8.32 21.50 0.02
N ALA A 100 -7.96 21.26 1.27
CA ALA A 100 -7.68 22.28 2.28
C ALA A 100 -6.28 22.92 2.13
N ALA A 101 -5.53 22.56 1.09
CA ALA A 101 -4.15 22.95 0.84
C ALA A 101 -3.22 22.62 2.02
N GLN A 102 -3.34 21.39 2.53
CA GLN A 102 -2.46 20.79 3.54
C GLN A 102 -1.81 19.53 2.97
N LYS A 103 -0.53 19.30 3.28
CA LYS A 103 0.24 18.10 2.89
C LYS A 103 0.21 17.87 1.38
N VAL A 104 0.60 18.93 0.68
CA VAL A 104 0.40 19.10 -0.76
C VAL A 104 1.56 18.58 -1.60
N TYR A 105 2.67 18.20 -0.98
CA TYR A 105 3.80 17.57 -1.64
C TYR A 105 3.93 16.11 -1.23
N THR A 106 4.73 15.38 -2.02
CA THR A 106 5.13 14.03 -1.70
C THR A 106 6.61 13.94 -1.38
N SER A 107 7.00 12.95 -0.59
CA SER A 107 8.40 12.70 -0.24
C SER A 107 8.67 11.18 -0.23
N MET A 108 9.68 10.75 -0.97
CA MET A 108 9.95 9.32 -1.22
C MET A 108 10.65 8.65 -0.03
N GLU A 109 10.16 7.46 0.34
CA GLU A 109 10.87 6.54 1.24
C GLU A 109 11.59 5.49 0.40
N ILE A 110 12.86 5.75 0.09
CA ILE A 110 13.72 4.89 -0.74
C ILE A 110 14.45 3.89 0.16
N GLN A 111 14.41 2.61 -0.21
CA GLN A 111 15.22 1.57 0.40
C GLN A 111 16.30 1.11 -0.59
N PRO A 112 17.58 1.45 -0.34
CA PRO A 112 18.70 0.87 -1.06
C PRO A 112 18.80 -0.64 -0.80
N ASN A 113 19.22 -1.39 -1.83
CA ASN A 113 19.40 -2.85 -1.77
C ASN A 113 18.16 -3.58 -1.19
N PHE A 114 16.98 -3.26 -1.73
CA PHE A 114 15.73 -3.84 -1.25
C PHE A 114 15.71 -5.36 -1.48
N ALA A 115 15.30 -6.11 -0.45
CA ALA A 115 15.26 -7.56 -0.44
C ALA A 115 16.59 -8.24 -0.86
N ASN A 116 17.74 -7.61 -0.60
CA ASN A 116 19.08 -8.08 -1.01
C ASN A 116 19.27 -8.27 -2.52
N THR A 117 18.51 -7.54 -3.35
CA THR A 117 18.58 -7.63 -4.81
C THR A 117 19.71 -6.81 -5.44
N GLY A 118 20.36 -5.96 -4.65
CA GLY A 118 21.29 -4.95 -5.12
C GLY A 118 20.63 -3.71 -5.74
N LYS A 119 19.29 -3.70 -5.89
CA LYS A 119 18.53 -2.61 -6.52
C LYS A 119 17.79 -1.73 -5.50
N CYS A 120 17.60 -0.47 -5.83
CA CYS A 120 16.78 0.47 -5.07
C CYS A 120 15.27 0.25 -5.29
N TYR A 121 14.47 0.45 -4.25
CA TYR A 121 13.02 0.27 -4.28
C TYR A 121 12.28 1.37 -3.49
N LEU A 122 11.09 1.74 -3.94
CA LEU A 122 10.21 2.67 -3.22
C LEU A 122 9.35 1.91 -2.19
N VAL A 123 9.70 2.03 -0.91
CA VAL A 123 9.01 1.30 0.18
C VAL A 123 7.88 2.10 0.83
N GLY A 124 7.80 3.39 0.54
CA GLY A 124 6.77 4.26 1.07
C GLY A 124 6.76 5.61 0.37
N LEU A 125 5.63 6.31 0.50
CA LEU A 125 5.47 7.68 0.02
C LEU A 125 4.85 8.50 1.14
N ALA A 126 5.46 9.61 1.54
CA ALA A 126 4.84 10.51 2.51
C ALA A 126 4.13 11.65 1.80
N VAL A 127 3.04 12.14 2.39
CA VAL A 127 2.47 13.45 2.11
C VAL A 127 2.95 14.43 3.17
N THR A 128 3.45 15.58 2.72
CA THR A 128 4.12 16.57 3.56
C THR A 128 3.99 17.96 2.93
N ASP A 129 4.22 19.00 3.71
CA ASP A 129 4.40 20.36 3.19
C ASP A 129 5.88 20.69 2.93
N ASP A 130 6.80 19.88 3.47
CA ASP A 130 8.25 20.10 3.46
C ASP A 130 8.98 18.87 2.86
N PRO A 131 8.90 18.64 1.53
CA PRO A 131 9.46 17.44 0.92
C PRO A 131 10.99 17.46 0.92
N ALA A 132 11.60 16.28 1.15
CA ALA A 132 13.04 16.12 1.00
C ALA A 132 13.48 15.98 -0.47
N SER A 133 12.59 15.44 -1.32
CA SER A 133 12.82 15.23 -2.74
C SER A 133 12.65 16.54 -3.53
N LEU A 134 13.63 16.85 -4.38
CA LEU A 134 13.55 18.02 -5.27
C LEU A 134 12.60 17.76 -6.44
N GLY A 135 11.99 18.84 -6.93
CA GLY A 135 11.15 18.81 -8.12
C GLY A 135 9.81 18.10 -7.95
N THR A 136 9.38 17.78 -6.73
CA THR A 136 8.07 17.18 -6.48
C THR A 136 6.95 18.09 -6.97
N GLU A 137 5.98 17.51 -7.67
CA GLU A 137 4.80 18.25 -8.13
C GLU A 137 3.81 18.44 -6.99
N TYR A 138 3.07 19.55 -7.06
CA TYR A 138 1.99 19.85 -6.15
C TYR A 138 0.81 18.90 -6.43
N LEU A 139 0.37 18.19 -5.39
CA LEU A 139 -0.88 17.44 -5.42
C LEU A 139 -2.02 18.49 -5.49
N GLU A 140 -2.63 18.75 -6.64
CA GLU A 140 -3.69 19.77 -6.77
C GLU A 140 -5.07 19.08 -6.94
N PHE A 141 -5.86 19.01 -5.87
CA PHE A 141 -7.23 18.42 -5.89
C PHE A 141 -8.37 19.46 -6.09
N CYS A 142 -8.05 20.68 -6.55
CA CYS A 142 -8.99 21.82 -6.59
C CYS A 142 -8.99 22.60 -7.92
N ARG A 143 -9.05 21.92 -9.08
CA ARG A 143 -9.06 22.57 -10.40
C ARG A 143 -10.22 23.56 -10.64
N THR A 144 -11.32 23.50 -9.89
CA THR A 144 -12.52 24.33 -10.14
C THR A 144 -12.65 25.58 -9.25
N ALA A 145 -11.67 25.90 -8.42
CA ALA A 145 -11.75 27.09 -7.56
C ALA A 145 -11.49 28.36 -8.38
N LYS A 146 -12.49 29.25 -8.47
CA LYS A 146 -12.40 30.58 -9.13
C LYS A 146 -11.31 31.49 -8.54
N HIS A 147 -10.74 31.13 -7.40
CA HIS A 147 -9.70 31.87 -6.70
C HIS A 147 -8.52 30.92 -6.45
N ASN A 148 -7.38 31.18 -7.10
CA ASN A 148 -6.16 30.39 -6.91
C ASN A 148 -5.65 30.57 -5.46
N PRO A 149 -5.70 29.54 -4.60
CA PRO A 149 -5.30 29.65 -3.21
C PRO A 149 -3.78 29.81 -3.04
N LEU A 150 -2.98 29.55 -4.08
CA LEU A 150 -1.51 29.66 -4.08
C LEU A 150 -1.01 31.11 -4.07
N ASN A 151 -1.87 32.07 -4.46
CA ASN A 151 -1.52 33.48 -4.40
C ASN A 151 -1.28 33.98 -2.97
N ARG A 152 -1.81 33.31 -1.93
CA ARG A 152 -1.61 33.69 -0.52
C ARG A 152 -0.20 33.40 0.00
N PHE A 153 0.54 32.51 -0.68
CA PHE A 153 1.92 32.14 -0.31
C PHE A 153 2.97 33.00 -1.02
N LYS A 154 2.54 33.85 -1.97
CA LYS A 154 3.41 34.85 -2.58
C LYS A 154 3.60 36.02 -1.63
N LEU A 155 4.81 36.19 -1.11
CA LEU A 155 5.19 37.37 -0.33
C LEU A 155 5.17 38.67 -1.18
N SER A 156 5.26 38.56 -2.52
CA SER A 156 5.07 39.66 -3.46
C SER A 156 4.57 39.13 -4.82
N PRO A 157 3.85 39.93 -5.63
CA PRO A 157 3.25 39.48 -6.91
C PRO A 157 4.27 38.91 -7.91
N GLU A 158 5.51 39.42 -7.85
CA GLU A 158 6.65 39.08 -8.72
C GLU A 158 7.31 37.74 -8.35
N ASN A 159 6.97 37.14 -7.19
CA ASN A 159 7.58 35.89 -6.76
C ASN A 159 7.12 34.74 -7.67
N LEU A 160 8.07 34.20 -8.43
CA LEU A 160 7.90 32.96 -9.18
C LEU A 160 7.90 31.80 -8.18
N ILE A 161 6.73 31.18 -7.98
CA ILE A 161 6.64 29.85 -7.39
C ILE A 161 7.42 28.95 -8.35
N SER A 162 8.55 28.39 -7.90
CA SER A 162 9.38 27.50 -8.72
C SER A 162 8.47 26.47 -9.37
N VAL A 163 8.48 26.44 -10.71
CA VAL A 163 7.50 25.79 -11.58
C VAL A 163 7.15 24.38 -11.07
N ALA A 164 6.12 24.32 -10.22
CA ALA A 164 5.33 23.14 -10.02
C ALA A 164 4.43 23.11 -11.25
N THR A 165 4.84 22.37 -12.28
CA THR A 165 4.01 22.14 -13.45
C THR A 165 2.75 21.44 -12.93
N PRO A 166 1.58 22.10 -12.93
CA PRO A 166 0.37 21.49 -12.39
C PRO A 166 -0.02 20.35 -13.33
N VAL A 167 0.10 19.11 -12.86
CA VAL A 167 -0.39 17.95 -13.60
C VAL A 167 -1.90 17.89 -13.43
N GLU A 168 -2.58 17.93 -14.57
CA GLU A 168 -4.02 17.80 -14.66
C GLU A 168 -4.44 16.33 -14.43
N LEU A 169 -4.57 15.94 -13.15
CA LEU A 169 -5.03 14.62 -12.73
C LEU A 169 -6.50 14.42 -13.13
N GLU A 170 -6.77 13.99 -14.36
CA GLU A 170 -8.08 13.42 -14.73
C GLU A 170 -8.14 12.00 -14.19
N PHE A 171 -9.12 11.77 -13.33
CA PHE A 171 -9.42 10.45 -12.78
C PHE A 171 -10.33 9.75 -13.76
N GLU A 172 -9.85 8.67 -14.37
CA GLU A 172 -10.74 7.72 -15.02
C GLU A 172 -11.38 6.87 -13.91
N ASP A 173 -12.71 6.85 -13.87
CA ASP A 173 -13.43 5.88 -13.07
C ASP A 173 -13.08 4.49 -13.61
N LEU A 174 -12.41 3.68 -12.79
CA LEU A 174 -12.21 2.25 -13.06
C LEU A 174 -13.56 1.61 -13.38
N PRO A 175 -13.66 0.74 -14.40
CA PRO A 175 -14.94 0.20 -14.82
C PRO A 175 -15.58 -0.62 -13.69
N GLU A 176 -16.83 -0.21 -13.43
CA GLU A 176 -17.96 -0.93 -12.83
C GLU A 176 -17.75 -1.65 -11.49
N THR A 177 -18.10 -0.96 -10.40
CA THR A 177 -18.56 -1.67 -9.20
C THR A 177 -20.01 -2.12 -9.37
N VAL A 178 -20.36 -3.30 -8.90
CA VAL A 178 -21.69 -3.94 -9.02
C VAL A 178 -22.87 -3.04 -8.57
N PHE A 179 -22.61 -2.06 -7.70
CA PHE A 179 -23.60 -1.06 -7.30
C PHE A 179 -24.05 -0.15 -8.46
N THR A 180 -23.21 0.17 -9.43
CA THR A 180 -23.62 0.95 -10.61
C THR A 180 -24.57 0.17 -11.49
N ALA A 181 -24.37 -1.14 -11.70
CA ALA A 181 -25.26 -1.96 -12.53
C ALA A 181 -26.68 -2.10 -11.95
N LEU A 182 -26.81 -2.32 -10.63
CA LEU A 182 -28.14 -2.32 -9.97
C LEU A 182 -28.77 -0.93 -10.01
N THR A 183 -27.98 0.12 -9.76
CA THR A 183 -28.46 1.51 -9.79
C THR A 183 -28.90 1.92 -11.19
N GLU A 184 -28.22 1.47 -12.23
CA GLU A 184 -28.60 1.70 -13.63
C GLU A 184 -29.84 0.92 -14.02
N LYS A 185 -29.97 -0.34 -13.60
CA LYS A 185 -31.19 -1.13 -13.79
C LYS A 185 -32.39 -0.45 -13.14
N VAL A 186 -32.28 -0.02 -11.88
CA VAL A 186 -33.33 0.72 -11.16
C VAL A 186 -33.60 2.09 -11.81
N LYS A 187 -32.57 2.85 -12.21
CA LYS A 187 -32.74 4.11 -12.93
C LYS A 187 -33.44 3.94 -14.28
N SER A 188 -33.16 2.85 -14.99
CA SER A 188 -33.81 2.55 -16.27
C SER A 188 -35.30 2.24 -16.12
N ILE A 189 -35.69 1.60 -15.01
CA ILE A 189 -37.10 1.32 -14.67
C ILE A 189 -37.83 2.64 -14.40
N PHE A 190 -37.24 3.52 -13.57
CA PHE A 190 -37.83 4.84 -13.27
C PHE A 190 -37.69 5.89 -14.39
N GLY A 191 -36.85 5.64 -15.39
CA GLY A 191 -36.66 6.51 -16.55
C GLY A 191 -37.76 6.38 -17.61
N ARG A 192 -38.69 5.42 -17.46
CA ARG A 192 -39.80 5.21 -18.39
C ARG A 192 -40.80 6.37 -18.28
N LYS A 193 -41.19 6.97 -19.42
CA LYS A 193 -42.27 7.97 -19.45
C LYS A 193 -43.61 7.25 -19.23
N GLN A 194 -44.19 7.41 -18.05
CA GLN A 194 -45.46 6.78 -17.67
C GLN A 194 -46.65 7.73 -17.84
N ALA A 195 -47.77 7.21 -18.35
CA ALA A 195 -48.99 7.98 -18.63
C ALA A 195 -50.07 7.89 -17.54
N SER A 196 -49.95 6.94 -16.60
CA SER A 196 -50.92 6.73 -15.51
C SER A 196 -50.25 6.34 -14.20
N ASP A 197 -51.00 6.51 -13.10
CA ASP A 197 -50.55 6.23 -11.75
C ASP A 197 -50.29 4.74 -11.50
N ASP A 198 -51.11 3.85 -12.06
CA ASP A 198 -50.92 2.39 -11.98
C ASP A 198 -49.60 1.94 -12.62
N ALA A 199 -49.21 2.58 -13.72
CA ALA A 199 -47.99 2.23 -14.43
C ALA A 199 -46.74 2.67 -13.64
N ARG A 200 -46.82 3.77 -12.89
CA ARG A 200 -45.78 4.15 -11.93
C ARG A 200 -45.69 3.20 -10.74
N LEU A 201 -46.82 2.69 -10.23
CA LEU A 201 -46.83 1.72 -9.14
C LEU A 201 -46.23 0.37 -9.57
N ASN A 202 -46.46 -0.04 -10.81
CA ASN A 202 -45.83 -1.23 -11.38
C ASN A 202 -44.31 -1.07 -11.53
N ASP A 203 -43.82 0.09 -11.97
CA ASP A 203 -42.37 0.37 -12.02
C ASP A 203 -41.73 0.33 -10.62
N VAL A 204 -42.41 0.84 -9.59
CA VAL A 204 -41.93 0.74 -8.19
C VAL A 204 -41.86 -0.73 -7.77
N HIS A 205 -42.87 -1.53 -8.09
CA HIS A 205 -42.87 -2.97 -7.76
C HIS A 205 -41.72 -3.70 -8.47
N GLU A 206 -41.50 -3.43 -9.76
CA GLU A 206 -40.39 -4.01 -10.54
C GLU A 206 -39.02 -3.62 -9.97
N ALA A 207 -38.84 -2.36 -9.58
CA ALA A 207 -37.60 -1.89 -8.96
C ALA A 207 -37.34 -2.55 -7.60
N VAL A 208 -38.38 -2.68 -6.77
CA VAL A 208 -38.27 -3.35 -5.46
C VAL A 208 -37.94 -4.83 -5.62
N THR A 209 -38.58 -5.52 -6.57
CA THR A 209 -38.29 -6.92 -6.88
C THR A 209 -36.86 -7.11 -7.38
N ALA A 210 -36.39 -6.25 -8.29
CA ALA A 210 -35.02 -6.29 -8.78
C ALA A 210 -33.97 -6.09 -7.67
N VAL A 211 -34.25 -5.22 -6.69
CA VAL A 211 -33.40 -5.04 -5.52
C VAL A 211 -33.45 -6.26 -4.60
N ALA A 212 -34.64 -6.82 -4.35
CA ALA A 212 -34.81 -7.99 -3.50
C ALA A 212 -34.09 -9.23 -4.05
N GLU A 213 -34.22 -9.50 -5.35
CA GLU A 213 -33.50 -10.58 -6.04
C GLU A 213 -31.99 -10.40 -5.96
N HIS A 214 -31.51 -9.18 -6.18
CA HIS A 214 -30.08 -8.89 -6.10
C HIS A 214 -29.53 -9.08 -4.67
N VAL A 215 -30.27 -8.63 -3.67
CA VAL A 215 -29.91 -8.83 -2.26
C VAL A 215 -29.90 -10.31 -1.90
N GLN A 216 -30.89 -11.08 -2.35
CA GLN A 216 -30.97 -12.52 -2.10
C GLN A 216 -29.80 -13.28 -2.75
N GLU A 217 -29.51 -13.03 -4.03
CA GLU A 217 -28.39 -13.67 -4.74
C GLU A 217 -27.05 -13.38 -4.03
N LYS A 218 -26.83 -12.14 -3.60
CA LYS A 218 -25.59 -11.75 -2.91
C LYS A 218 -25.49 -12.28 -1.49
N LEU A 219 -26.59 -12.36 -0.76
CA LEU A 219 -26.61 -13.03 0.55
C LEU A 219 -26.19 -14.49 0.40
N SER A 220 -26.79 -15.22 -0.54
CA SER A 220 -26.43 -16.63 -0.79
C SER A 220 -24.98 -16.80 -1.25
N ALA A 221 -24.48 -15.93 -2.14
CA ALA A 221 -23.07 -15.96 -2.54
C ALA A 221 -22.11 -15.62 -1.39
N THR A 222 -22.53 -14.76 -0.46
CA THR A 222 -21.75 -14.39 0.72
C THR A 222 -21.73 -15.52 1.75
N GLU A 223 -22.87 -16.19 1.97
CA GLU A 223 -22.97 -17.39 2.80
C GLU A 223 -22.07 -18.51 2.27
N GLN A 224 -22.04 -18.74 0.95
CA GLN A 224 -21.14 -19.71 0.32
C GLN A 224 -19.67 -19.35 0.56
N ARG A 225 -19.28 -18.09 0.33
CA ARG A 225 -17.90 -17.62 0.60
C ARG A 225 -17.50 -17.76 2.07
N LEU A 226 -18.44 -17.49 2.99
CA LEU A 226 -18.22 -17.68 4.43
C LEU A 226 -18.00 -19.16 4.77
N ALA A 227 -18.81 -20.06 4.22
CA ALA A 227 -18.65 -21.50 4.42
C ALA A 227 -17.32 -22.03 3.86
N GLU A 228 -16.92 -21.57 2.67
CA GLU A 228 -15.60 -21.89 2.08
C GLU A 228 -14.46 -21.37 2.95
N MET A 229 -14.58 -20.14 3.47
CA MET A 229 -13.57 -19.53 4.34
C MET A 229 -13.48 -20.24 5.69
N GLU A 230 -14.60 -20.66 6.28
CA GLU A 230 -14.63 -21.45 7.52
C GLU A 230 -13.95 -22.82 7.33
N THR A 231 -14.18 -23.45 6.16
CA THR A 231 -13.53 -24.70 5.79
C THR A 231 -12.02 -24.52 5.62
N ALA A 232 -11.60 -23.48 4.88
CA ALA A 232 -10.19 -23.16 4.67
C ALA A 232 -9.48 -22.79 5.99
N PHE A 233 -10.16 -22.06 6.87
CA PHE A 233 -9.62 -21.71 8.19
C PHE A 233 -9.46 -22.94 9.08
N SER A 234 -10.42 -23.87 9.04
CA SER A 234 -10.33 -25.13 9.78
C SER A 234 -9.17 -25.99 9.29
N ALA A 235 -8.98 -26.08 7.97
CA ALA A 235 -7.84 -26.79 7.36
C ALA A 235 -6.51 -26.15 7.75
N LEU A 236 -6.41 -24.81 7.66
CA LEU A 236 -5.20 -24.08 8.05
C LEU A 236 -4.87 -24.28 9.53
N LYS A 237 -5.89 -24.25 10.41
CA LYS A 237 -5.71 -24.50 11.84
C LYS A 237 -5.14 -25.90 12.09
N GLN A 238 -5.62 -26.90 11.36
CA GLN A 238 -5.12 -28.27 11.46
C GLN A 238 -3.68 -28.38 10.97
N GLU A 239 -3.36 -27.82 9.80
CA GLU A 239 -1.99 -27.83 9.25
C GLU A 239 -0.99 -27.14 10.19
N VAL A 240 -1.35 -25.98 10.76
CA VAL A 240 -0.50 -25.28 11.74
C VAL A 240 -0.29 -26.11 13.00
N THR A 241 -1.31 -26.82 13.47
CA THR A 241 -1.21 -27.68 14.66
C THR A 241 -0.29 -28.86 14.38
N ASP A 242 -0.47 -29.54 13.25
CA ASP A 242 0.35 -30.69 12.84
C ASP A 242 1.82 -30.27 12.69
N ARG A 243 2.08 -29.11 12.07
CA ARG A 243 3.43 -28.57 11.89
C ARG A 243 4.10 -28.20 13.21
N ALA A 244 3.34 -27.68 14.16
CA ALA A 244 3.83 -27.37 15.50
C ALA A 244 4.24 -28.65 16.25
N ASP A 245 3.43 -29.71 16.15
CA ASP A 245 3.72 -31.01 16.75
C ASP A 245 4.96 -31.66 16.11
N GLU A 246 5.05 -31.66 14.78
CA GLU A 246 6.24 -32.14 14.06
C GLU A 246 7.51 -31.39 14.48
N THR A 247 7.42 -30.07 14.60
CA THR A 247 8.55 -29.21 15.01
C THR A 247 8.95 -29.51 16.46
N SER A 248 7.99 -29.67 17.36
CA SER A 248 8.24 -30.04 18.76
C SER A 248 8.93 -31.40 18.88
N GLN A 249 8.49 -32.39 18.09
CA GLN A 249 9.13 -33.71 18.03
C GLN A 249 10.54 -33.64 17.43
N ALA A 250 10.73 -32.89 16.34
CA ALA A 250 12.04 -32.69 15.73
C ALA A 250 13.01 -32.01 16.70
N PHE A 251 12.55 -30.99 17.43
CA PHE A 251 13.34 -30.32 18.47
C PHE A 251 13.70 -31.26 19.61
N THR A 252 12.75 -32.07 20.09
CA THR A 252 13.00 -33.08 21.13
C THR A 252 14.02 -34.12 20.66
N ARG A 253 13.92 -34.59 19.40
CA ARG A 253 14.90 -35.49 18.79
C ARG A 253 16.28 -34.86 18.70
N LEU A 254 16.38 -33.60 18.25
CA LEU A 254 17.64 -32.87 18.17
C LEU A 254 18.27 -32.71 19.55
N LYS A 255 17.48 -32.30 20.55
CA LYS A 255 17.95 -32.16 21.93
C LYS A 255 18.50 -33.49 22.46
N ASN A 256 17.74 -34.57 22.31
CA ASN A 256 18.19 -35.90 22.74
C ASN A 256 19.48 -36.33 22.00
N SER A 257 19.57 -36.06 20.70
CA SER A 257 20.79 -36.35 19.93
C SER A 257 21.98 -35.57 20.46
N LEU A 258 21.85 -34.27 20.72
CA LEU A 258 22.91 -33.43 21.26
C LEU A 258 23.32 -33.86 22.67
N ASP A 259 22.36 -34.23 23.52
CA ASP A 259 22.63 -34.73 24.89
C ASP A 259 23.40 -36.07 24.89
N HIS A 260 23.36 -36.84 23.80
CA HIS A 260 24.02 -38.16 23.69
C HIS A 260 25.19 -38.19 22.68
N THR A 261 25.50 -37.06 22.04
CA THR A 261 26.63 -36.98 21.10
C THR A 261 27.88 -36.52 21.86
N GLU A 262 28.85 -37.43 21.99
CA GLU A 262 30.12 -37.09 22.64
C GLU A 262 30.90 -36.02 21.88
N SER A 263 31.52 -35.10 22.63
CA SER A 263 32.43 -34.10 22.07
C SER A 263 33.75 -34.76 21.64
N LEU A 264 33.98 -34.86 20.34
CA LEU A 264 35.22 -35.42 19.76
C LEU A 264 36.47 -34.54 19.98
N THR A 265 36.29 -33.32 20.48
CA THR A 265 37.37 -32.36 20.75
C THR A 265 37.77 -32.27 22.22
N GLN A 266 36.98 -32.83 23.15
CA GLN A 266 37.34 -32.89 24.57
C GLN A 266 37.96 -34.24 24.91
N GLN A 267 39.18 -34.23 25.46
CA GLN A 267 39.78 -35.44 26.02
C GLN A 267 38.96 -35.91 27.23
N ARG A 268 38.44 -37.15 27.17
CA ARG A 268 37.78 -37.79 28.32
C ARG A 268 38.71 -37.74 29.54
N ARG A 269 38.18 -37.25 30.67
CA ARG A 269 38.87 -37.27 31.96
C ARG A 269 39.21 -38.73 32.31
N SER A 270 40.46 -38.99 32.70
CA SER A 270 40.88 -40.31 33.15
C SER A 270 39.98 -40.80 34.30
N LYS A 271 39.55 -42.06 34.25
CA LYS A 271 38.75 -42.67 35.33
C LYS A 271 39.52 -42.52 36.64
N ALA A 272 38.86 -41.99 37.67
CA ALA A 272 39.44 -41.89 39.00
C ALA A 272 39.77 -43.30 39.52
N THR A 273 41.01 -43.52 39.93
CA THR A 273 41.52 -44.81 40.43
C THR A 273 41.15 -45.09 41.90
N GLY A 274 40.09 -44.45 42.41
CA GLY A 274 39.70 -44.51 43.81
C GLY A 274 38.48 -45.40 44.06
N GLY A 275 38.72 -46.61 44.57
CA GLY A 275 37.87 -47.29 45.56
C GLY A 275 36.46 -47.76 45.17
N GLY A 276 36.34 -48.98 44.65
CA GLY A 276 35.41 -50.04 45.07
C GLY A 276 33.95 -49.77 45.46
N GLY A 277 33.26 -48.76 44.93
CA GLY A 277 31.83 -48.51 45.20
C GLY A 277 31.04 -48.21 43.93
N ASP A 278 29.83 -48.74 43.83
CA ASP A 278 28.93 -48.78 42.67
C ASP A 278 29.04 -47.59 41.71
N ALA A 279 29.28 -47.92 40.44
CA ALA A 279 29.40 -46.97 39.34
C ALA A 279 28.04 -46.31 39.04
N LEU A 280 27.76 -45.21 39.71
CA LEU A 280 26.73 -44.26 39.27
C LEU A 280 27.18 -43.64 37.94
N MET A 281 26.58 -44.14 36.87
CA MET A 281 26.66 -43.55 35.52
C MET A 281 25.96 -42.20 35.54
N THR A 282 26.72 -41.12 35.73
CA THR A 282 26.28 -39.78 35.35
C THR A 282 26.76 -39.51 33.94
N ASN A 283 25.82 -39.39 32.99
CA ASN A 283 26.09 -38.94 31.63
C ASN A 283 26.65 -37.51 31.65
N CYS A 284 27.84 -37.35 31.11
CA CYS A 284 28.43 -36.09 30.70
C CYS A 284 28.79 -36.17 29.22
#